data_AF-A0A358ADC7-F1
#
_entry.id   AF-A0A358ADC7-F1
#
_cell.length_a   1.000
_cell.length_b   1.000
_cell.length_c   1.000
_cell.angle_alpha   90.00
_cell.angle_beta   90.00
_cell.angle_gamma   90.00
#
_symmetry.space_group_name_H-M   'P 1'
#
loop_
_entity.id
_entity.type
_entity.pdbx_description
1 polymer ?
#
loop_
_entity_poly.entity_id
_entity_poly.type
_entity_poly.pdbx_seq_one_letter_code
_entity_poly.pdbx_strand_id
1 'polypeptide(L)'
;MRKDQINALIQHAKNDFKNIEVQYLKSLEEQTISTSLQIDVKNMMENLKSALDYLAHDIYEIVIMPARKATGDKEIENIYFPYGKTENDFKSGVGKSLPKLDSLQPTLYNTIENIQPHKSGNDWLYSFCQILNEKKHNTLTPQKREEKRGLNIKFPGGAGISMGPGSSISGGGIIQSGSDRIILNNNYISGDSPARNVTEGVIQTIIRWVSFKFADTDVEVLPLLKKGLLTTEQLSESVYSQLS
;
A
#
# COMPACT_ATOMS: atom_id res chain seq x y z
N MET A 1 12.03 11.98 23.18
CA MET A 1 11.89 11.25 21.90
C MET A 1 11.22 9.93 22.16
N ARG A 2 10.31 9.55 21.29
CA ARG A 2 9.50 8.32 21.34
C ARG A 2 10.11 7.19 20.49
N LYS A 3 11.40 7.29 20.15
CA LYS A 3 12.09 6.37 19.24
C LYS A 3 11.89 4.90 19.60
N ASP A 4 12.03 4.54 20.87
CA ASP A 4 11.86 3.15 21.31
C ASP A 4 10.40 2.68 21.19
N GLN A 5 9.43 3.57 21.41
CA GLN A 5 8.00 3.26 21.23
C GLN A 5 7.67 3.08 19.74
N ILE A 6 8.19 3.95 18.88
CA ILE A 6 8.05 3.83 17.41
C ILE A 6 8.65 2.51 16.93
N ASN A 7 9.87 2.19 17.37
CA ASN A 7 10.53 0.93 17.04
C ASN A 7 9.69 -0.27 17.52
N ALA A 8 9.16 -0.23 18.74
CA ALA A 8 8.29 -1.29 19.25
C ALA A 8 7.01 -1.47 18.41
N LEU A 9 6.36 -0.38 18.01
CA LEU A 9 5.17 -0.42 17.13
C LEU A 9 5.51 -1.01 15.75
N ILE A 10 6.65 -0.62 15.16
CA ILE A 10 7.10 -1.15 13.87
C ILE A 10 7.43 -2.64 13.98
N GLN A 11 8.13 -3.07 15.03
CA GLN A 11 8.44 -4.49 15.23
C GLN A 11 7.17 -5.32 15.48
N HIS A 12 6.20 -4.78 16.23
CA HIS A 12 4.91 -5.43 16.38
C HIS A 12 4.19 -5.55 15.03
N ALA A 13 4.13 -4.48 14.25
CA ALA A 13 3.50 -4.48 12.92
C ALA A 13 4.19 -5.45 11.94
N LYS A 14 5.51 -5.69 12.07
CA LYS A 14 6.22 -6.74 11.32
C LYS A 14 5.71 -8.14 11.64
N ASN A 15 5.45 -8.41 12.92
CA ASN A 15 4.91 -9.70 13.34
C ASN A 15 3.46 -9.86 12.91
N ASP A 16 2.65 -8.80 13.05
CA ASP A 16 1.26 -8.77 12.57
C ASP A 16 1.20 -9.03 11.07
N PHE A 17 2.08 -8.38 10.29
CA PHE A 17 2.12 -8.56 8.83
C PHE A 17 2.35 -10.02 8.44
N LYS A 18 3.27 -10.74 9.10
CA LYS A 18 3.50 -12.17 8.83
C LYS A 18 2.26 -13.01 9.13
N ASN A 19 1.58 -12.73 10.25
CA ASN A 19 0.35 -13.44 10.62
C ASN A 19 -0.79 -13.12 9.65
N ILE A 20 -0.91 -11.87 9.22
CA ILE A 20 -1.87 -11.41 8.23
C ILE A 20 -1.61 -12.08 6.88
N GLU A 21 -0.35 -12.20 6.43
CA GLU A 21 -0.03 -12.91 5.18
C GLU A 21 -0.51 -14.37 5.22
N VAL A 22 -0.29 -15.09 6.32
CA VAL A 22 -0.76 -16.47 6.49
C VAL A 22 -2.29 -16.55 6.47
N GLN A 23 -2.97 -15.70 7.25
CA GLN A 23 -4.44 -15.66 7.29
C GLN A 23 -5.05 -15.24 5.95
N TYR A 24 -4.39 -14.33 5.23
CA TYR A 24 -4.78 -13.89 3.91
C TYR A 24 -4.74 -15.05 2.93
N LEU A 25 -3.62 -15.78 2.85
CA LEU A 25 -3.49 -16.96 1.98
C LEU A 25 -4.56 -18.01 2.27
N LYS A 26 -4.80 -18.31 3.55
CA LYS A 26 -5.88 -19.21 3.98
C LYS A 26 -7.25 -18.71 3.52
N SER A 27 -7.51 -17.41 3.67
CA SER A 27 -8.77 -16.79 3.23
C SER A 27 -8.94 -16.82 1.70
N LEU A 28 -7.85 -16.85 0.93
CA LEU A 28 -7.92 -17.05 -0.53
C LEU A 28 -8.39 -18.48 -0.87
N GLU A 29 -7.88 -19.49 -0.16
CA GLU A 29 -8.26 -20.90 -0.32
C GLU A 29 -9.73 -21.13 0.08
N GLU A 30 -10.14 -20.60 1.23
CA GLU A 30 -11.50 -20.72 1.77
C GLU A 30 -12.51 -19.82 1.03
N GLN A 31 -12.03 -18.89 0.20
CA GLN A 31 -12.82 -17.90 -0.55
C GLN A 31 -13.68 -16.97 0.34
N THR A 32 -13.37 -16.91 1.64
CA THR A 32 -14.08 -16.08 2.61
C THR A 32 -13.08 -15.27 3.42
N ILE A 33 -13.43 -14.02 3.73
CA ILE A 33 -12.58 -13.14 4.55
C ILE A 33 -13.01 -13.27 6.01
N SER A 34 -12.12 -13.80 6.84
CA SER A 34 -12.42 -13.95 8.26
C SER A 34 -12.48 -12.60 8.98
N THR A 35 -13.36 -12.48 9.98
CA THR A 35 -13.41 -11.30 10.84
C THR A 35 -12.09 -11.07 11.57
N SER A 36 -11.38 -12.16 11.95
CA SER A 36 -10.06 -12.10 12.57
C SER A 36 -9.05 -11.38 11.67
N LEU A 37 -9.00 -11.73 10.39
CA LEU A 37 -8.11 -11.07 9.42
C LEU A 37 -8.41 -9.56 9.33
N GLN A 38 -9.69 -9.18 9.31
CA GLN A 38 -10.07 -7.76 9.27
C GLN A 38 -9.62 -7.00 10.52
N ILE A 39 -9.72 -7.63 11.71
CA ILE A 39 -9.26 -7.06 12.98
C ILE A 39 -7.75 -6.86 12.95
N ASP A 40 -6.98 -7.87 12.53
CA ASP A 40 -5.53 -7.81 12.51
C ASP A 40 -5.03 -6.75 11.52
N VAL A 41 -5.65 -6.67 10.33
CA VAL A 41 -5.39 -5.60 9.34
C VAL A 41 -5.62 -4.22 9.97
N LYS A 42 -6.75 -4.02 10.64
CA LYS A 42 -7.07 -2.74 11.30
C LYS A 42 -6.03 -2.39 12.37
N ASN A 43 -5.72 -3.32 13.27
CA ASN A 43 -4.79 -3.10 14.37
C ASN A 43 -3.38 -2.76 13.85
N MET A 44 -2.90 -3.46 12.82
CA MET A 44 -1.62 -3.17 12.18
C MET A 44 -1.61 -1.75 11.61
N MET A 45 -2.68 -1.33 10.92
CA MET A 45 -2.78 0.02 10.37
C MET A 45 -2.80 1.08 11.49
N GLU A 46 -3.52 0.86 12.59
CA GLU A 46 -3.55 1.77 13.74
C GLU A 46 -2.19 1.91 14.43
N ASN A 47 -1.45 0.81 14.56
CA ASN A 47 -0.09 0.81 15.10
C ASN A 47 0.87 1.64 14.23
N LEU A 48 0.83 1.45 12.90
CA LEU A 48 1.66 2.22 11.97
C LEU A 48 1.27 3.71 11.94
N LYS A 49 -0.03 4.03 12.01
CA LYS A 49 -0.49 5.42 12.12
C LYS A 49 0.01 6.08 13.40
N SER A 50 0.00 5.35 14.51
CA SER A 50 0.51 5.84 15.80
C SER A 50 2.01 6.10 15.73
N ALA A 51 2.77 5.23 15.07
CA ALA A 51 4.20 5.44 14.84
C ALA A 51 4.47 6.73 14.05
N LEU A 52 3.69 7.00 13.00
CA LEU A 52 3.79 8.25 12.23
C LEU A 52 3.46 9.48 13.09
N ASP A 53 2.40 9.44 13.89
CA ASP A 53 2.02 10.56 14.75
C ASP A 53 3.06 10.82 15.85
N TYR A 54 3.63 9.77 16.44
CA TYR A 54 4.74 9.90 17.38
C TYR A 54 5.97 10.54 16.74
N LEU A 55 6.24 10.24 15.47
CA LEU A 55 7.30 10.88 14.71
C LEU A 55 7.03 12.39 14.55
N ALA A 56 5.80 12.77 14.22
CA ALA A 56 5.41 14.18 14.12
C ALA A 56 5.55 14.91 15.48
N HIS A 57 5.17 14.28 16.58
CA HIS A 57 5.38 14.82 17.92
C HIS A 57 6.85 15.04 18.25
N ASP A 58 7.72 14.07 17.94
CA ASP A 58 9.16 14.22 18.17
C ASP A 58 9.75 15.36 17.34
N ILE A 59 9.35 15.49 16.07
CA ILE A 59 9.77 16.61 15.21
C ILE A 59 9.29 17.94 15.79
N TYR A 60 8.03 18.01 16.23
CA TYR A 60 7.48 19.21 16.84
C TYR A 60 8.27 19.61 18.09
N GLU A 61 8.51 18.68 19.01
CA GLU A 61 9.20 18.96 20.27
C GLU A 61 10.65 19.40 20.08
N ILE A 62 11.35 18.83 19.10
CA ILE A 62 12.78 19.10 18.87
C ILE A 62 12.99 20.35 18.02
N VAL A 63 12.22 20.51 16.94
CA VAL A 63 12.48 21.53 15.92
C VAL A 63 11.54 22.73 16.10
N ILE A 64 10.25 22.48 16.27
CA ILE A 64 9.22 23.52 16.18
C ILE A 64 9.01 24.23 17.52
N MET A 65 8.89 23.47 18.61
CA MET A 65 8.62 23.98 19.95
C MET A 65 9.66 25.00 20.42
N PRO A 66 10.99 24.80 20.24
CA PRO A 66 11.98 25.80 20.63
C PRO A 66 11.82 27.13 19.85
N ALA A 67 11.56 27.05 18.54
CA ALA A 67 11.36 28.25 17.71
C ALA A 67 10.08 29.02 18.08
N ARG A 68 9.00 28.31 18.43
CA ARG A 68 7.74 28.92 18.92
C ARG A 68 7.92 29.57 20.29
N LYS A 69 8.63 28.91 21.21
CA LYS A 69 8.96 29.46 22.53
C LYS A 69 9.77 30.75 22.43
N ALA A 70 10.71 30.82 21.49
CA ALA A 70 11.51 32.03 21.25
C ALA A 70 10.68 33.21 20.72
N THR A 71 9.56 32.96 20.07
CA THR A 71 8.68 33.98 19.46
C THR A 71 7.43 34.29 20.29
N GLY A 72 7.20 33.57 21.39
CA GLY A 72 6.00 33.72 22.22
C GLY A 72 4.73 33.12 21.61
N ASP A 73 4.88 32.28 20.59
CA ASP A 73 3.77 31.60 19.92
C ASP A 73 3.13 30.54 20.83
N LYS A 74 1.80 30.40 20.78
CA LYS A 74 1.07 29.36 21.53
C LYS A 74 1.48 27.95 21.09
N GLU A 75 1.49 26.99 22.02
CA GLU A 75 1.73 25.58 21.69
C GLU A 75 0.55 24.99 20.88
N ILE A 76 0.86 24.01 20.04
CA ILE A 76 -0.12 23.30 19.21
C ILE A 76 -0.55 22.04 19.96
N GLU A 77 -1.85 21.92 20.24
CA GLU A 77 -2.39 20.81 21.03
C GLU A 77 -2.49 19.50 20.23
N ASN A 78 -2.84 19.60 18.94
CA ASN A 78 -3.10 18.44 18.09
C ASN A 78 -2.06 18.33 16.98
N ILE A 79 -1.05 17.49 17.22
CA ILE A 79 0.04 17.22 16.28
C ILE A 79 -0.21 15.87 15.65
N TYR A 80 -0.40 15.86 14.33
CA TYR A 80 -0.53 14.64 13.55
C TYR A 80 0.51 14.62 12.45
N PHE A 81 0.86 13.42 11.99
CA PHE A 81 1.74 13.31 10.84
C PHE A 81 1.07 13.94 9.60
N PRO A 82 1.75 14.90 8.93
CA PRO A 82 1.17 15.58 7.79
C PRO A 82 1.10 14.63 6.59
N TYR A 83 -0.09 14.56 5.98
CA TYR A 83 -0.29 13.89 4.71
C TYR A 83 -1.28 14.69 3.86
N GLY A 84 -1.11 14.65 2.55
CA GLY A 84 -1.98 15.37 1.61
C GLY A 84 -2.00 14.69 0.25
N LYS A 85 -3.14 14.76 -0.46
CA LYS A 85 -3.22 14.21 -1.81
C LYS A 85 -2.50 15.11 -2.81
N THR A 86 -2.65 16.41 -2.64
CA THR A 86 -1.99 17.46 -3.42
C THR A 86 -0.91 18.16 -2.61
N GLU A 87 -0.05 18.90 -3.30
CA GLU A 87 0.97 19.74 -2.65
C GLU A 87 0.36 20.75 -1.67
N ASN A 88 -0.79 21.34 -2.02
CA ASN A 88 -1.48 22.31 -1.17
C ASN A 88 -2.05 21.64 0.09
N ASP A 89 -2.62 20.44 -0.04
CA ASP A 89 -3.11 19.68 1.11
C ASP A 89 -1.96 19.36 2.08
N PHE A 90 -0.83 18.92 1.53
CA PHE A 90 0.36 18.62 2.30
C PHE A 90 0.89 19.85 3.03
N LYS A 91 1.07 20.99 2.33
CA LYS A 91 1.52 22.25 2.93
C LYS A 91 0.58 22.73 4.03
N SER A 92 -0.73 22.61 3.82
CA SER A 92 -1.74 22.91 4.84
C SER A 92 -1.59 21.99 6.06
N GLY A 93 -1.38 20.69 5.86
CA GLY A 93 -1.12 19.73 6.94
C GLY A 93 0.15 20.08 7.74
N VAL A 94 1.26 20.35 7.05
CA VAL A 94 2.51 20.82 7.66
C VAL A 94 2.28 22.12 8.43
N GLY A 95 1.59 23.10 7.84
CA GLY A 95 1.31 24.37 8.51
C GLY A 95 0.50 24.24 9.80
N LYS A 96 -0.36 23.21 9.90
CA LYS A 96 -1.16 22.93 11.10
C LYS A 96 -0.39 22.22 12.20
N SER A 97 0.44 21.23 11.87
CA SER A 97 1.09 20.37 12.86
C SER A 97 2.58 20.66 13.06
N LEU A 98 3.27 21.12 12.01
CA LEU A 98 4.72 21.36 11.96
C LEU A 98 5.03 22.70 11.26
N PRO A 99 4.51 23.85 11.74
CA PRO A 99 4.65 25.13 11.05
C PRO A 99 6.10 25.54 10.89
N LYS A 100 6.43 26.11 9.72
CA LYS A 100 7.78 26.62 9.38
C LYS A 100 8.86 25.52 9.28
N LEU A 101 8.49 24.24 9.26
CA LEU A 101 9.45 23.14 9.15
C LEU A 101 10.34 23.25 7.91
N ASP A 102 9.79 23.72 6.79
CA ASP A 102 10.49 24.01 5.54
C ASP A 102 11.64 25.00 5.71
N SER A 103 11.47 26.03 6.56
CA SER A 103 12.53 27.00 6.88
C SER A 103 13.48 26.56 7.99
N LEU A 104 12.97 25.83 8.99
CA LEU A 104 13.74 25.45 10.19
C LEU A 104 14.62 24.22 9.95
N GLN A 105 14.10 23.24 9.20
CA GLN A 105 14.83 22.04 8.83
C GLN A 105 14.41 21.57 7.41
N PRO A 106 14.93 22.21 6.36
CA PRO A 106 14.52 21.93 4.98
C PRO A 106 14.70 20.47 4.55
N THR A 107 15.77 19.82 5.02
CA THR A 107 16.06 18.40 4.71
C THR A 107 14.98 17.48 5.27
N LEU A 108 14.49 17.77 6.48
CA LEU A 108 13.44 17.00 7.14
C LEU A 108 12.09 17.23 6.47
N TYR A 109 11.79 18.48 6.10
CA TYR A 109 10.62 18.79 5.28
C TYR A 109 10.61 17.97 3.99
N ASN A 110 11.71 17.97 3.24
CA ASN A 110 11.83 17.21 1.99
C ASN A 110 11.69 15.70 2.21
N THR A 111 12.24 15.18 3.31
CA THR A 111 12.12 13.76 3.67
C THR A 111 10.66 13.34 3.83
N ILE A 112 9.84 14.18 4.48
CA ILE A 112 8.40 13.96 4.67
C ILE A 112 7.62 14.21 3.37
N GLU A 113 8.01 15.21 2.58
CA GLU A 113 7.34 15.54 1.32
C GLU A 113 7.55 14.45 0.26
N ASN A 114 8.73 13.81 0.22
CA ASN A 114 9.09 12.81 -0.78
C ASN A 114 8.23 11.54 -0.74
N ILE A 115 7.56 11.26 0.38
CA ILE A 115 6.64 10.11 0.49
C ILE A 115 5.19 10.46 0.12
N GLN A 116 4.90 11.74 -0.14
CA GLN A 116 3.57 12.21 -0.49
C GLN A 116 3.23 11.87 -1.94
N PRO A 117 1.93 11.77 -2.31
CA PRO A 117 1.51 11.39 -3.65
C PRO A 117 1.98 12.38 -4.72
N HIS A 118 1.98 13.68 -4.44
CA HIS A 118 2.38 14.71 -5.40
C HIS A 118 3.88 14.72 -5.72
N LYS A 119 4.72 14.06 -4.92
CA LYS A 119 6.16 13.89 -5.18
C LYS A 119 6.52 12.48 -5.63
N SER A 120 6.03 11.47 -4.92
CA SER A 120 6.38 10.07 -5.18
C SER A 120 5.61 9.44 -6.35
N GLY A 121 4.47 10.03 -6.73
CA GLY A 121 3.51 9.42 -7.65
C GLY A 121 2.75 8.22 -7.03
N ASN A 122 2.96 7.93 -5.75
CA ASN A 122 2.34 6.81 -5.04
C ASN A 122 1.45 7.33 -3.91
N ASP A 123 0.21 6.88 -3.88
CA ASP A 123 -0.83 7.39 -2.97
C ASP A 123 -0.99 6.58 -1.67
N TRP A 124 -0.06 5.67 -1.34
CA TRP A 124 -0.19 4.74 -0.21
C TRP A 124 -0.53 5.47 1.09
N LEU A 125 0.16 6.56 1.43
CA LEU A 125 -0.01 7.26 2.71
C LEU A 125 -1.39 7.91 2.79
N TYR A 126 -1.83 8.52 1.69
CA TYR A 126 -3.15 9.14 1.60
C TYR A 126 -4.26 8.09 1.72
N SER A 127 -4.20 7.04 0.91
CA SER A 127 -5.15 5.92 0.94
C SER A 127 -5.19 5.24 2.31
N PHE A 128 -4.01 5.00 2.91
CA PHE A 128 -3.87 4.42 4.24
C PHE A 128 -4.55 5.26 5.32
N CYS A 129 -4.27 6.56 5.37
CA CYS A 129 -4.88 7.47 6.34
C CYS A 129 -6.37 7.68 6.09
N GLN A 130 -6.80 7.71 4.83
CA GLN A 130 -8.22 7.83 4.47
C GLN A 130 -9.01 6.61 4.95
N ILE A 131 -8.53 5.40 4.67
CA ILE A 131 -9.16 4.14 5.11
C ILE A 131 -9.30 4.10 6.64
N LEU A 132 -8.27 4.51 7.38
CA LEU A 132 -8.34 4.59 8.84
C LEU A 132 -9.34 5.63 9.34
N ASN A 133 -9.37 6.82 8.75
CA ASN A 133 -10.22 7.91 9.22
C ASN A 133 -11.70 7.71 8.89
N GLU A 134 -12.03 7.21 7.70
CA GLU A 134 -13.42 6.93 7.30
C GLU A 134 -14.07 5.86 8.19
N LYS A 135 -13.26 4.98 8.81
CA LYS A 135 -13.75 3.84 9.58
C LYS A 135 -13.66 4.01 11.10
N LYS A 136 -13.15 5.15 11.60
CA LYS A 136 -13.14 5.47 13.05
C LYS A 136 -14.51 5.46 13.72
N HIS A 137 -15.61 5.46 12.97
CA HIS A 137 -16.96 5.65 13.52
C HIS A 137 -18.02 4.59 13.17
N ASN A 138 -17.75 3.49 12.46
CA ASN A 138 -18.86 2.57 12.12
C ASN A 138 -18.60 1.06 12.06
N THR A 139 -17.51 0.53 11.48
CA THR A 139 -17.33 -0.93 11.32
C THR A 139 -15.88 -1.31 10.95
N LEU A 140 -15.53 -2.61 11.05
CA LEU A 140 -14.34 -3.17 10.38
C LEU A 140 -14.36 -2.84 8.89
N THR A 141 -13.21 -2.49 8.30
CA THR A 141 -13.15 -2.13 6.88
C THR A 141 -13.54 -3.35 6.04
N PRO A 142 -14.71 -3.34 5.36
CA PRO A 142 -15.13 -4.48 4.59
C PRO A 142 -14.12 -4.70 3.47
N GLN A 143 -13.80 -5.95 3.21
CA GLN A 143 -12.89 -6.32 2.14
C GLN A 143 -13.70 -7.06 1.08
N LYS A 144 -13.48 -6.72 -0.20
CA LYS A 144 -14.08 -7.38 -1.35
C LYS A 144 -13.03 -8.28 -2.01
N ARG A 145 -13.47 -9.45 -2.43
CA ARG A 145 -12.66 -10.40 -3.19
C ARG A 145 -12.76 -10.09 -4.67
N GLU A 146 -11.63 -9.88 -5.32
CA GLU A 146 -11.54 -9.73 -6.77
C GLU A 146 -10.88 -10.98 -7.36
N GLU A 147 -11.53 -11.58 -8.36
CA GLU A 147 -10.95 -12.64 -9.16
C GLU A 147 -10.59 -12.12 -10.54
N LYS A 148 -9.36 -12.40 -11.00
CA LYS A 148 -9.00 -12.27 -12.42
C LYS A 148 -8.60 -13.62 -12.96
N ARG A 149 -9.13 -14.00 -14.12
CA ARG A 149 -8.78 -15.27 -14.76
C ARG A 149 -7.76 -15.05 -15.87
N GLY A 150 -6.72 -15.84 -15.83
CA GLY A 150 -5.72 -15.96 -16.88
C GLY A 150 -5.76 -17.33 -17.55
N LEU A 151 -5.09 -17.45 -18.69
CA LEU A 151 -4.96 -18.69 -19.44
C LEU A 151 -3.51 -18.88 -19.87
N ASN A 152 -2.93 -20.01 -19.49
CA ASN A 152 -1.66 -20.47 -20.03
C ASN A 152 -1.90 -21.64 -20.98
N ILE A 153 -1.32 -21.58 -22.17
CA ILE A 153 -1.36 -22.65 -23.17
C ILE A 153 0.07 -23.08 -23.45
N LYS A 154 0.38 -24.37 -23.33
CA LYS A 154 1.68 -24.95 -23.70
C LYS A 154 1.51 -25.87 -24.90
N PHE A 155 2.35 -25.67 -25.91
CA PHE A 155 2.37 -26.51 -27.10
C PHE A 155 3.53 -27.52 -27.04
N PRO A 156 3.37 -28.71 -27.68
CA PRO A 156 4.51 -29.59 -27.96
C PRO A 156 5.61 -28.83 -28.71
N GLY A 157 6.85 -28.92 -28.27
CA GLY A 157 7.99 -28.19 -28.88
C GLY A 157 8.39 -26.88 -28.18
N GLY A 158 7.79 -26.56 -27.02
CA GLY A 158 8.31 -25.52 -26.10
C GLY A 158 7.76 -24.10 -26.33
N ALA A 159 6.88 -23.91 -27.31
CA ALA A 159 6.13 -22.68 -27.46
C ALA A 159 4.99 -22.56 -26.44
N GLY A 160 4.61 -21.33 -26.08
CA GLY A 160 3.55 -21.08 -25.11
C GLY A 160 2.83 -19.76 -25.31
N ILE A 161 1.62 -19.68 -24.77
CA ILE A 161 0.82 -18.45 -24.68
C ILE A 161 0.46 -18.25 -23.22
N SER A 162 0.59 -17.02 -22.73
CA SER A 162 0.14 -16.61 -21.41
C SER A 162 -0.77 -15.40 -21.52
N MET A 163 -1.93 -15.46 -20.87
CA MET A 163 -2.97 -14.43 -20.95
C MET A 163 -3.40 -14.09 -19.52
N GLY A 164 -3.38 -12.81 -19.16
CA GLY A 164 -3.60 -12.29 -17.81
C GLY A 164 -3.36 -10.78 -17.77
N PRO A 165 -2.99 -10.18 -16.62
CA PRO A 165 -2.45 -8.81 -16.59
C PRO A 165 -1.19 -8.70 -17.45
N GLY A 166 -1.38 -8.41 -18.74
CA GLY A 166 -0.39 -8.59 -19.81
C GLY A 166 -0.49 -9.98 -20.46
N SER A 167 -0.57 -10.01 -21.79
CA SER A 167 -0.53 -11.26 -22.57
C SER A 167 0.78 -11.41 -23.32
N SER A 168 1.29 -12.63 -23.43
CA SER A 168 2.52 -12.92 -24.16
C SER A 168 2.45 -14.24 -24.93
N ILE A 169 3.22 -14.33 -26.00
CA ILE A 169 3.45 -15.54 -26.79
C ILE A 169 4.96 -15.80 -26.82
N SER A 170 5.37 -17.03 -26.58
CA SER A 170 6.77 -17.45 -26.56
C SER A 170 7.03 -18.66 -27.46
N GLY A 171 8.24 -18.71 -28.05
CA GLY A 171 8.71 -19.80 -28.92
C GLY A 171 9.74 -19.30 -29.93
N GLY A 172 11.04 -19.40 -29.62
CA GLY A 172 12.13 -18.82 -30.43
C GLY A 172 12.25 -17.28 -30.36
N GLY A 173 11.26 -16.60 -29.76
CA GLY A 173 11.19 -15.16 -29.46
C GLY A 173 9.97 -14.87 -28.57
N ILE A 174 9.79 -13.62 -28.13
CA ILE A 174 8.64 -13.19 -27.29
C ILE A 174 7.89 -12.05 -27.98
N ILE A 175 6.56 -12.18 -28.11
CA ILE A 175 5.65 -11.09 -28.50
C ILE A 175 4.77 -10.76 -27.28
N GLN A 176 4.71 -9.49 -26.87
CA GLN A 176 3.90 -9.02 -25.75
C GLN A 176 2.77 -8.09 -26.22
N SER A 177 1.59 -8.26 -25.64
CA SER A 177 0.44 -7.36 -25.79
C SER A 177 0.01 -6.84 -24.42
N GLY A 178 -0.35 -5.56 -24.33
CA GLY A 178 -0.84 -4.94 -23.09
C GLY A 178 -2.26 -5.35 -22.69
N SER A 179 -2.94 -6.16 -23.52
CA SER A 179 -4.29 -6.67 -23.26
C SER A 179 -4.29 -8.00 -22.50
N ASP A 180 -5.42 -8.35 -21.89
CA ASP A 180 -5.70 -9.63 -21.21
C ASP A 180 -6.19 -10.75 -22.14
N ARG A 181 -6.29 -10.44 -23.43
CA ARG A 181 -6.86 -11.30 -24.47
C ARG A 181 -6.03 -11.27 -25.75
N ILE A 182 -6.17 -12.32 -26.54
CA ILE A 182 -5.65 -12.46 -27.90
C ILE A 182 -6.85 -12.64 -28.82
N ILE A 183 -6.90 -11.85 -29.88
CA ILE A 183 -7.97 -11.87 -30.88
C ILE A 183 -7.39 -12.43 -32.18
N LEU A 184 -7.97 -13.51 -32.69
CA LEU A 184 -7.62 -14.14 -33.96
C LEU A 184 -8.89 -14.27 -34.79
N ASN A 185 -8.92 -13.61 -35.96
CA ASN A 185 -10.05 -13.68 -36.90
C ASN A 185 -11.42 -13.42 -36.22
N ASN A 186 -11.51 -12.30 -35.48
CA ASN A 186 -12.66 -11.88 -34.65
C ASN A 186 -13.09 -12.85 -33.53
N ASN A 187 -12.40 -13.97 -33.33
CA ASN A 187 -12.57 -14.82 -32.17
C ASN A 187 -11.55 -14.44 -31.10
N TYR A 188 -11.94 -14.48 -29.83
CA TYR A 188 -11.03 -14.26 -28.72
C TYR A 188 -10.96 -15.49 -27.83
N ILE A 189 -9.78 -15.71 -27.27
CA ILE A 189 -9.56 -16.67 -26.19
C ILE A 189 -9.17 -15.86 -24.96
N SER A 190 -9.60 -16.28 -23.78
CA SER A 190 -9.22 -15.66 -22.51
C SER A 190 -9.34 -16.67 -21.36
N GLY A 191 -8.95 -16.26 -20.15
CA GLY A 191 -9.22 -17.07 -18.94
C GLY A 191 -10.70 -17.34 -18.68
N ASP A 192 -11.61 -16.47 -19.17
CA ASP A 192 -13.07 -16.64 -19.05
C ASP A 192 -13.68 -17.42 -20.22
N SER A 193 -12.97 -17.52 -21.34
CA SER A 193 -13.42 -18.21 -22.55
C SER A 193 -12.24 -19.00 -23.15
N PRO A 194 -11.86 -20.14 -22.53
CA PRO A 194 -10.79 -20.99 -23.03
C PRO A 194 -11.20 -21.71 -24.33
N ALA A 195 -10.21 -22.16 -25.10
CA ALA A 195 -10.46 -22.87 -26.36
C ALA A 195 -11.13 -24.23 -26.10
N ARG A 196 -12.23 -24.52 -26.83
CA ARG A 196 -13.10 -25.68 -26.58
C ARG A 196 -12.72 -26.98 -27.29
N ASN A 197 -11.71 -26.98 -28.18
CA ASN A 197 -11.25 -28.16 -28.90
C ASN A 197 -9.73 -28.10 -29.04
N VAL A 198 -9.00 -28.60 -28.04
CA VAL A 198 -7.54 -28.52 -27.99
C VAL A 198 -6.94 -29.74 -28.68
N THR A 199 -5.97 -29.52 -29.56
CA THR A 199 -5.19 -30.59 -30.20
C THR A 199 -4.44 -31.41 -29.14
N GLU A 200 -4.29 -32.71 -29.39
CA GLU A 200 -3.54 -33.62 -28.54
C GLU A 200 -2.11 -33.10 -28.26
N GLY A 201 -1.66 -33.19 -27.01
CA GLY A 201 -0.38 -32.66 -26.56
C GLY A 201 -0.38 -31.18 -26.17
N VAL A 202 -1.45 -30.43 -26.43
CA VAL A 202 -1.59 -29.03 -25.98
C VAL A 202 -2.22 -28.98 -24.59
N ILE A 203 -1.54 -28.33 -23.64
CA ILE A 203 -2.01 -28.20 -22.26
C ILE A 203 -2.54 -26.78 -22.04
N GLN A 204 -3.81 -26.66 -21.65
CA GLN A 204 -4.40 -25.41 -21.19
C GLN A 204 -4.51 -25.40 -19.66
N THR A 205 -4.07 -24.32 -19.01
CA THR A 205 -4.17 -24.11 -17.57
C THR A 205 -4.85 -22.78 -17.31
N ILE A 206 -6.00 -22.82 -16.64
CA ILE A 206 -6.69 -21.61 -16.17
C ILE A 206 -6.03 -21.19 -14.86
N ILE A 207 -5.55 -19.95 -14.81
CA ILE A 207 -4.96 -19.35 -13.61
C ILE A 207 -6.01 -18.42 -12.99
N ARG A 208 -6.22 -18.51 -11.69
CA ARG A 208 -7.11 -17.61 -10.96
C ARG A 208 -6.27 -16.75 -10.02
N TRP A 209 -6.17 -15.46 -10.34
CA TRP A 209 -5.60 -14.45 -9.45
C TRP A 209 -6.71 -14.00 -8.50
N VAL A 210 -6.44 -14.05 -7.20
CA VAL A 210 -7.39 -13.63 -6.17
C VAL A 210 -6.71 -12.60 -5.29
N SER A 211 -7.32 -11.41 -5.15
CA SER A 211 -6.88 -10.42 -4.18
C SER A 211 -8.05 -9.88 -3.37
N PHE A 212 -7.76 -9.39 -2.16
CA PHE A 212 -8.70 -8.62 -1.36
C PHE A 212 -8.39 -7.14 -1.48
N LYS A 213 -9.45 -6.36 -1.72
CA LYS A 213 -9.43 -4.91 -1.74
C LYS A 213 -10.30 -4.39 -0.61
N PHE A 214 -10.01 -3.21 -0.08
CA PHE A 214 -10.97 -2.53 0.79
C PHE A 214 -12.21 -2.16 -0.03
N ALA A 215 -13.42 -2.45 0.45
CA ALA A 215 -14.63 -2.47 -0.37
C ALA A 215 -14.97 -1.11 -0.99
N ASP A 216 -14.71 -0.04 -0.24
CA ASP A 216 -14.97 1.35 -0.63
C ASP A 216 -13.81 1.98 -1.43
N THR A 217 -12.78 1.19 -1.74
CA THR A 217 -11.62 1.61 -2.52
C THR A 217 -11.26 0.56 -3.57
N ASP A 218 -10.28 0.87 -4.42
CA ASP A 218 -9.66 -0.13 -5.31
C ASP A 218 -8.26 -0.54 -4.83
N VAL A 219 -7.96 -0.27 -3.57
CA VAL A 219 -6.65 -0.51 -2.96
C VAL A 219 -6.57 -1.93 -2.42
N GLU A 220 -5.55 -2.66 -2.85
CA GLU A 220 -5.28 -4.03 -2.39
C GLU A 220 -4.69 -4.02 -0.97
N VAL A 221 -5.19 -4.93 -0.12
CA VAL A 221 -4.89 -4.94 1.32
C VAL A 221 -3.42 -5.24 1.59
N LEU A 222 -2.91 -6.39 1.13
CA LEU A 222 -1.51 -6.80 1.40
C LEU A 222 -0.47 -5.82 0.83
N PRO A 223 -0.57 -5.36 -0.44
CA PRO A 223 0.37 -4.39 -0.98
C PRO A 223 0.39 -3.08 -0.19
N LEU A 224 -0.77 -2.58 0.25
CA LEU A 224 -0.86 -1.36 1.05
C LEU A 224 -0.17 -1.55 2.41
N LEU A 225 -0.45 -2.65 3.12
CA LEU A 225 0.15 -2.93 4.43
C LEU A 225 1.67 -3.08 4.34
N LYS A 226 2.15 -3.83 3.34
CA LYS A 226 3.58 -4.04 3.10
C LYS A 226 4.28 -2.71 2.81
N LYS A 227 3.69 -1.89 1.93
CA LYS A 227 4.22 -0.58 1.58
C LYS A 227 4.24 0.34 2.80
N GLY A 228 3.14 0.40 3.56
CA GLY A 228 3.05 1.21 4.77
C GLY A 228 4.08 0.82 5.82
N LEU A 229 4.27 -0.48 6.06
CA LEU A 229 5.28 -0.99 6.99
C LEU A 229 6.70 -0.57 6.58
N LEU A 230 7.09 -0.88 5.34
CA LEU A 230 8.45 -0.61 4.84
C LEU A 230 8.74 0.90 4.81
N THR A 231 7.79 1.70 4.31
CA THR A 231 8.01 3.15 4.20
C THR A 231 7.97 3.83 5.57
N THR A 232 7.15 3.37 6.53
CA THR A 232 7.16 3.91 7.91
C THR A 232 8.48 3.62 8.60
N GLU A 233 9.03 2.41 8.46
CA GLU A 233 10.34 2.05 9.00
C GLU A 233 11.45 2.94 8.42
N GLN A 234 11.58 2.97 7.09
CA GLN A 234 12.59 3.78 6.39
C GLN A 234 12.48 5.27 6.73
N LEU A 235 11.25 5.79 6.80
CA LEU A 235 10.99 7.17 7.19
C LEU A 235 11.48 7.44 8.61
N SER A 236 11.13 6.57 9.57
CA SER A 236 11.52 6.75 10.97
C SER A 236 13.04 6.80 11.13
N GLU A 237 13.78 5.91 10.45
CA GLU A 237 15.24 5.90 10.44
C GLU A 237 15.81 7.19 9.83
N SER A 238 15.25 7.63 8.71
CA SER A 238 15.67 8.84 7.99
C SER A 238 15.39 10.12 8.79
N VAL A 239 14.29 10.17 9.53
CA VAL A 239 13.97 11.32 10.39
C VAL A 239 14.91 11.34 11.60
N TYR A 240 15.11 10.20 12.27
CA TYR A 240 15.97 10.18 13.46
C TYR A 240 17.45 10.43 13.17
N SER A 241 17.93 10.17 11.96
CA SER A 241 19.29 10.55 11.55
C SER A 241 19.46 12.05 11.27
N GLN A 242 18.34 12.78 11.12
CA GLN A 242 18.31 14.23 10.89
C GLN A 242 17.93 15.04 12.14
N LEU A 243 17.38 14.37 13.15
CA LEU A 243 17.09 14.95 14.47
C LEU A 243 18.26 14.82 15.46
N SER A 244 19.25 13.99 15.14
CA SER A 244 20.49 13.77 15.91
C SER A 244 21.53 14.84 15.72
#